data_AF-A0A6S5D8A5-F1
#
_entry.id   AF-A0A6S5D8A5-F1
#
_cell.length_a   1.000
_cell.length_b   1.000
_cell.length_c   1.000
_cell.angle_alpha   90.00
_cell.angle_beta   90.00
_cell.angle_gamma   90.00
#
_symmetry.space_group_name_H-M   'P 1'
#
loop_
_entity.id
_entity.type
_entity.pdbx_description
1 polymer ?
#
loop_
_entity_poly.entity_id
_entity_poly.type
_entity_poly.pdbx_seq_one_letter_code
_entity_poly.pdbx_strand_id
1 'polypeptide(L)'
;MTDLKSKLATATSSLLRRRPANTKVNMHGKACTPKYSLDPKLEQRLTTWEDLDDRDLFLAHPVTLECFLSSDLSRRTAEDVIEECDVFSTSLASYGNPASVPWTRGVGLILDINPQNILGTFTRPVGLPFHGRTSKYQLAHSIEAGISQSGKIIKGGYRKIMTPEELLKYKNVGNEVLVIGRPNTHVHFAQTRKINVKGVVIVNRNDSEKLREDFNLIRLLRVQNPGLEVYSM
;
A
#
# COMPACT_ATOMS: atom_id res chain seq x y z
N MET A 1 81.45 4.92 -32.34
CA MET A 1 81.97 5.08 -30.97
C MET A 1 80.81 5.58 -30.12
N THR A 2 80.04 4.67 -29.51
CA THR A 2 80.16 4.31 -28.07
C THR A 2 80.09 5.56 -27.18
N ASP A 3 79.13 5.73 -26.28
CA ASP A 3 78.79 4.74 -25.29
C ASP A 3 77.45 4.99 -24.58
N LEU A 4 76.90 3.87 -24.11
CA LEU A 4 75.94 3.62 -23.04
C LEU A 4 75.33 4.83 -22.30
N LYS A 5 74.00 4.86 -22.17
CA LYS A 5 73.32 4.22 -21.02
C LYS A 5 74.08 4.41 -19.70
N SER A 6 73.98 5.60 -19.12
CA SER A 6 74.01 5.71 -17.67
C SER A 6 72.66 6.21 -17.16
N LYS A 7 71.90 5.27 -16.61
CA LYS A 7 71.18 5.39 -15.34
C LYS A 7 70.11 6.50 -15.30
N LEU A 8 68.83 6.18 -15.48
CA LEU A 8 67.99 5.50 -14.49
C LEU A 8 68.07 6.21 -13.13
N ALA A 9 67.10 7.07 -12.83
CA ALA A 9 66.25 6.97 -11.64
C ALA A 9 65.49 8.28 -11.38
N THR A 10 64.24 8.09 -10.92
CA THR A 10 63.43 9.05 -10.11
C THR A 10 62.82 10.21 -10.90
N ALA A 11 61.56 10.09 -11.40
CA ALA A 11 60.31 10.25 -10.64
C ALA A 11 60.20 11.69 -10.06
N THR A 12 59.13 12.46 -10.19
CA THR A 12 57.71 12.13 -10.31
C THR A 12 56.95 13.43 -10.65
N SER A 13 55.77 13.28 -11.25
CA SER A 13 54.59 14.13 -11.04
C SER A 13 54.58 15.56 -11.60
N SER A 14 53.84 15.75 -12.70
CA SER A 14 52.73 16.74 -12.80
C SER A 14 52.28 16.92 -14.25
N LEU A 15 51.69 15.89 -14.85
CA LEU A 15 50.97 16.01 -16.11
C LEU A 15 49.47 16.00 -15.84
N LEU A 16 48.84 17.17 -15.96
CA LEU A 16 47.65 17.42 -16.81
C LEU A 16 47.11 18.83 -16.54
N ARG A 17 47.50 19.78 -17.40
CA ARG A 17 46.96 21.15 -17.44
C ARG A 17 45.52 21.15 -17.96
N ARG A 18 44.70 21.94 -17.26
CA ARG A 18 43.27 22.19 -17.44
C ARG A 18 42.91 22.68 -18.85
N ARG A 19 41.82 22.15 -19.42
CA ARG A 19 41.06 22.76 -20.54
C ARG A 19 39.94 23.65 -19.97
N PRO A 20 39.52 24.72 -20.68
CA PRO A 20 38.64 25.75 -20.12
C PRO A 20 37.20 25.24 -19.95
N ALA A 21 36.56 25.75 -18.90
CA ALA A 21 35.15 25.52 -18.60
C ALA A 21 34.26 26.10 -19.71
N ASN A 22 33.63 25.21 -20.48
CA ASN A 22 32.39 25.53 -21.18
C ASN A 22 31.25 25.01 -20.31
N THR A 23 30.70 25.90 -19.50
CA THR A 23 29.46 25.67 -18.75
C THR A 23 28.32 25.56 -19.74
N LYS A 24 28.13 24.37 -20.31
CA LYS A 24 26.85 23.99 -20.89
C LYS A 24 25.90 23.78 -19.71
N VAL A 25 25.05 24.77 -19.48
CA VAL A 25 23.85 24.57 -18.67
C VAL A 25 22.99 23.56 -19.44
N ASN A 26 23.08 22.29 -19.05
CA ASN A 26 22.15 21.26 -19.52
C ASN A 26 20.79 21.52 -18.85
N MET A 27 19.97 22.38 -19.44
CA MET A 27 18.55 22.51 -19.09
C MET A 27 17.70 21.39 -19.70
N HIS A 28 18.11 20.13 -19.54
CA HIS A 28 17.29 18.97 -19.92
C HIS A 28 17.26 17.94 -18.79
N GLY A 29 16.68 18.34 -17.66
CA GLY A 29 15.97 17.40 -16.80
C GLY A 29 14.51 17.45 -17.22
N LYS A 30 13.98 16.38 -17.83
CA LYS A 30 12.53 16.17 -17.93
C LYS A 30 12.05 16.23 -16.48
N ALA A 31 11.39 17.31 -16.06
CA ALA A 31 10.75 17.34 -14.77
C ALA A 31 9.73 16.20 -14.79
N CYS A 32 10.03 15.10 -14.09
CA CYS A 32 9.10 14.00 -13.98
C CYS A 32 7.91 14.56 -13.22
N THR A 33 6.79 14.79 -13.90
CA THR A 33 5.59 15.30 -13.28
C THR A 33 5.18 14.30 -12.20
N PRO A 34 4.97 14.71 -10.94
CA PRO A 34 4.57 13.78 -9.90
C PRO A 34 3.26 13.10 -10.28
N LYS A 35 3.22 11.79 -10.08
CA LYS A 35 2.07 10.94 -10.38
C LYS A 35 1.02 11.00 -9.29
N TYR A 36 1.43 11.10 -8.01
CA TYR A 36 0.53 10.95 -6.87
C TYR A 36 0.51 12.13 -5.90
N SER A 37 1.65 12.80 -5.66
CA SER A 37 1.83 13.85 -4.66
C SER A 37 2.83 14.92 -5.10
N LEU A 38 2.56 16.18 -4.75
CA LEU A 38 3.52 17.27 -4.94
C LEU A 38 4.65 17.26 -3.91
N ASP A 39 4.52 16.53 -2.80
CA ASP A 39 5.62 16.30 -1.86
C ASP A 39 6.52 15.17 -2.39
N PRO A 40 7.80 15.44 -2.71
CA PRO A 40 8.70 14.45 -3.30
C PRO A 40 8.91 13.20 -2.43
N LYS A 41 8.90 13.33 -1.10
CA LYS A 41 9.08 12.18 -0.19
C LYS A 41 7.85 11.31 -0.19
N LEU A 42 6.67 11.92 -0.16
CA LEU A 42 5.40 11.20 -0.22
C LEU A 42 5.21 10.55 -1.59
N GLU A 43 5.55 11.25 -2.67
CA GLU A 43 5.53 10.73 -4.05
C GLU A 43 6.40 9.48 -4.19
N GLN A 44 7.66 9.57 -3.73
CA GLN A 44 8.58 8.44 -3.75
C GLN A 44 8.00 7.24 -3.00
N ARG A 45 7.42 7.47 -1.82
CA ARG A 45 6.84 6.38 -1.01
C ARG A 45 5.59 5.78 -1.65
N LEU A 46 4.66 6.60 -2.17
CA LEU A 46 3.48 6.11 -2.87
C LEU A 46 3.84 5.29 -4.11
N THR A 47 4.87 5.69 -4.86
CA THR A 47 5.37 4.93 -6.01
C THR A 47 5.81 3.52 -5.62
N THR A 48 6.34 3.32 -4.41
CA THR A 48 6.69 1.97 -3.93
C THR A 48 5.49 1.04 -3.70
N TRP A 49 4.26 1.53 -3.81
CA TRP A 49 3.04 0.70 -3.72
C TRP A 49 2.50 0.27 -5.08
N GLU A 50 3.14 0.68 -6.17
CA GLU A 50 2.84 0.14 -7.51
C GLU A 50 3.25 -1.33 -7.60
N ASP A 51 2.56 -2.10 -8.45
CA ASP A 51 3.00 -3.44 -8.85
C ASP A 51 3.34 -4.36 -7.66
N LEU A 52 2.45 -4.41 -6.67
CA LEU A 52 2.61 -5.30 -5.50
C LEU A 52 2.66 -6.77 -5.91
N ASP A 53 1.84 -7.18 -6.89
CA ASP A 53 1.77 -8.55 -7.39
C ASP A 53 3.13 -9.01 -7.96
N ASP A 54 3.87 -8.14 -8.66
CA ASP A 54 5.21 -8.42 -9.19
C ASP A 54 6.25 -8.72 -8.09
N ARG A 55 5.94 -8.34 -6.85
CA ARG A 55 6.77 -8.56 -5.65
C ARG A 55 6.20 -9.65 -4.75
N ASP A 56 5.22 -10.42 -5.22
CA ASP A 56 4.55 -11.46 -4.46
C ASP A 56 3.87 -10.92 -3.18
N LEU A 57 3.38 -9.67 -3.27
CA LEU A 57 2.68 -8.95 -2.21
C LEU A 57 1.24 -8.65 -2.63
N PHE A 58 0.34 -8.54 -1.66
CA PHE A 58 -1.03 -8.13 -1.90
C PHE A 58 -1.62 -7.38 -0.70
N LEU A 59 -2.65 -6.59 -0.97
CA LEU A 59 -3.49 -5.99 0.07
C LEU A 59 -4.78 -6.79 0.20
N ALA A 60 -5.19 -7.04 1.44
CA ALA A 60 -6.45 -7.70 1.69
C ALA A 60 -7.29 -7.02 2.76
N HIS A 61 -8.61 -7.15 2.63
CA HIS A 61 -9.58 -6.70 3.61
C HIS A 61 -10.21 -7.92 4.28
N PRO A 62 -10.07 -8.10 5.61
CA PRO A 62 -10.65 -9.23 6.30
C PRO A 62 -12.17 -9.16 6.30
N VAL A 63 -12.83 -10.29 6.03
CA VAL A 63 -14.29 -10.41 6.06
C VAL A 63 -14.65 -11.59 6.95
N THR A 64 -15.59 -11.37 7.87
CA THR A 64 -16.19 -12.44 8.68
C THR A 64 -17.61 -12.73 8.20
N LEU A 65 -18.13 -13.91 8.53
CA LEU A 65 -19.50 -14.28 8.16
C LEU A 65 -20.52 -13.31 8.77
N GLU A 66 -20.31 -12.92 10.02
CA GLU A 66 -21.14 -11.93 10.72
C GLU A 66 -21.13 -10.57 10.01
N CYS A 67 -19.94 -10.03 9.67
CA CYS A 67 -19.82 -8.77 8.95
C CYS A 67 -20.43 -8.85 7.55
N PHE A 68 -20.29 -9.98 6.86
CA PHE A 68 -20.91 -10.20 5.55
C PHE A 68 -22.44 -10.15 5.65
N LEU A 69 -23.04 -10.92 6.56
CA LEU A 69 -24.49 -11.03 6.70
C LEU A 69 -25.15 -9.72 7.17
N SER A 70 -24.43 -8.92 7.95
CA SER A 70 -24.92 -7.63 8.46
C SER A 70 -24.66 -6.43 7.53
N SER A 71 -23.86 -6.60 6.47
CA SER A 71 -23.48 -5.51 5.56
C SER A 71 -24.08 -5.65 4.17
N ASP A 72 -23.88 -4.63 3.34
CA ASP A 72 -24.28 -4.63 1.93
C ASP A 72 -23.53 -5.66 1.08
N LEU A 73 -22.44 -6.26 1.59
CA LEU A 73 -21.74 -7.36 0.93
C LEU A 73 -22.65 -8.58 0.73
N SER A 74 -23.69 -8.76 1.56
CA SER A 74 -24.68 -9.83 1.40
C SER A 74 -25.60 -9.65 0.18
N ARG A 75 -25.69 -8.44 -0.38
CA ARG A 75 -26.66 -8.04 -1.41
C ARG A 75 -26.04 -7.48 -2.69
N ARG A 76 -24.77 -7.08 -2.63
CA ARG A 76 -24.08 -6.36 -3.70
C ARG A 76 -22.68 -6.93 -3.90
N THR A 77 -22.07 -6.60 -5.04
CA THR A 77 -20.67 -6.95 -5.29
C THR A 77 -19.77 -6.26 -4.27
N ALA A 78 -18.62 -6.87 -3.98
CA ALA A 78 -17.67 -6.29 -3.05
C ALA A 78 -17.11 -4.96 -3.54
N GLU A 79 -16.89 -4.82 -4.85
CA GLU A 79 -16.46 -3.57 -5.49
C GLU A 79 -17.47 -2.44 -5.26
N ASP A 80 -18.76 -2.69 -5.49
CA ASP A 80 -19.81 -1.69 -5.30
C ASP A 80 -19.89 -1.18 -3.85
N VAL A 81 -19.65 -2.07 -2.88
CA VAL A 81 -19.63 -1.70 -1.46
C VAL A 81 -18.37 -0.89 -1.14
N ILE A 82 -17.21 -1.30 -1.66
CA ILE A 82 -15.93 -0.61 -1.44
C ILE A 82 -15.95 0.80 -2.03
N GLU A 83 -16.52 1.00 -3.22
CA GLU A 83 -16.66 2.32 -3.86
C GLU A 83 -17.46 3.32 -3.02
N GLU A 84 -18.21 2.84 -2.03
CA GLU A 84 -19.01 3.68 -1.15
C GLU A 84 -18.32 3.99 0.19
N CYS A 85 -17.26 3.25 0.51
CA CYS A 85 -16.48 3.44 1.72
C CYS A 85 -15.63 4.70 1.63
N ASP A 86 -15.78 5.59 2.63
CA ASP A 86 -14.91 6.76 2.76
C ASP A 86 -13.49 6.35 3.16
N VAL A 87 -13.37 5.52 4.20
CA VAL A 87 -12.11 4.87 4.58
C VAL A 87 -12.41 3.48 5.08
N PHE A 88 -11.58 2.52 4.70
CA PHE A 88 -11.57 1.18 5.26
C PHE A 88 -10.14 0.71 5.51
N SER A 89 -10.02 -0.31 6.34
CA SER A 89 -8.75 -0.87 6.76
C SER A 89 -8.43 -2.11 5.95
N THR A 90 -7.18 -2.23 5.52
CA THR A 90 -6.61 -3.40 4.85
C THR A 90 -5.27 -3.74 5.51
N SER A 91 -4.70 -4.88 5.16
CA SER A 91 -3.30 -5.15 5.49
C SER A 91 -2.54 -5.69 4.31
N LEU A 92 -1.25 -5.43 4.35
CA LEU A 92 -0.26 -5.97 3.44
C LEU A 92 0.10 -7.41 3.83
N ALA A 93 0.16 -8.30 2.85
CA ALA A 93 0.60 -9.67 3.03
C ALA A 93 1.43 -10.12 1.81
N SER A 94 2.03 -11.30 1.93
CA SER A 94 2.81 -11.95 0.88
C SER A 94 2.24 -13.34 0.57
N TYR A 95 2.09 -13.67 -0.71
CA TYR A 95 1.55 -14.97 -1.13
C TYR A 95 2.44 -16.13 -0.67
N GLY A 96 3.77 -15.97 -0.73
CA GLY A 96 4.73 -16.97 -0.23
C GLY A 96 4.85 -17.07 1.30
N ASN A 97 4.11 -16.27 2.09
CA ASN A 97 4.23 -16.30 3.55
C ASN A 97 2.86 -16.17 4.25
N PRO A 98 2.18 -17.29 4.53
CA PRO A 98 0.88 -17.30 5.23
C PRO A 98 0.91 -16.60 6.60
N ALA A 99 2.05 -16.61 7.29
CA ALA A 99 2.22 -15.94 8.57
C ALA A 99 2.36 -14.40 8.46
N SER A 100 2.34 -13.86 7.24
CA SER A 100 2.41 -12.41 7.01
C SER A 100 1.07 -11.68 7.15
N VAL A 101 -0.03 -12.43 7.28
CA VAL A 101 -1.37 -11.90 7.40
C VAL A 101 -1.67 -11.62 8.88
N PRO A 102 -1.87 -10.36 9.32
CA PRO A 102 -2.06 -10.06 10.75
C PRO A 102 -3.43 -10.51 11.27
N TRP A 103 -4.44 -10.57 10.41
CA TRP A 103 -5.65 -11.33 10.73
C TRP A 103 -5.32 -12.81 10.52
N THR A 104 -4.75 -13.42 11.54
CA THR A 104 -4.29 -14.82 11.56
C THR A 104 -5.41 -15.86 11.40
N ARG A 105 -6.64 -15.45 11.02
CA ARG A 105 -7.84 -16.26 11.09
C ARG A 105 -8.87 -15.76 10.07
N GLY A 106 -9.07 -16.48 8.97
CA GLY A 106 -10.32 -16.42 8.18
C GLY A 106 -10.17 -16.04 6.72
N VAL A 107 -11.19 -15.35 6.21
CA VAL A 107 -11.35 -14.97 4.81
C VAL A 107 -10.94 -13.51 4.60
N GLY A 108 -10.24 -13.21 3.52
CA GLY A 108 -9.90 -11.84 3.11
C GLY A 108 -10.19 -11.59 1.63
N LEU A 109 -10.72 -10.43 1.29
CA LEU A 109 -10.84 -9.96 -0.10
C LEU A 109 -9.49 -9.42 -0.54
N ILE A 110 -8.92 -9.95 -1.63
CA ILE A 110 -7.68 -9.45 -2.24
C ILE A 110 -8.04 -8.25 -3.12
N LEU A 111 -7.38 -7.11 -2.87
CA LEU A 111 -7.74 -5.83 -3.47
C LEU A 111 -6.63 -5.27 -4.36
N ASP A 112 -7.03 -4.79 -5.53
CA ASP A 112 -6.18 -4.03 -6.45
C ASP A 112 -6.27 -2.53 -6.12
N ILE A 113 -5.41 -2.08 -5.21
CA ILE A 113 -5.45 -0.71 -4.69
C ILE A 113 -4.41 0.13 -5.40
N ASN A 114 -4.88 1.16 -6.10
CA ASN A 114 -4.00 2.18 -6.68
C ASN A 114 -3.31 2.99 -5.56
N PRO A 115 -2.03 3.38 -5.70
CA PRO A 115 -1.33 4.14 -4.65
C PRO A 115 -2.05 5.42 -4.22
N GLN A 116 -2.69 6.13 -5.15
CA GLN A 116 -3.50 7.33 -4.85
C GLN A 116 -4.69 7.09 -3.92
N ASN A 117 -5.13 5.84 -3.73
CA ASN A 117 -6.19 5.47 -2.79
C ASN A 117 -5.66 5.25 -1.37
N ILE A 118 -4.36 5.11 -1.16
CA ILE A 118 -3.77 4.84 0.16
C ILE A 118 -3.75 6.15 0.96
N LEU A 119 -4.55 6.21 2.03
CA LEU A 119 -4.56 7.32 2.96
C LEU A 119 -3.34 7.30 3.88
N GLY A 120 -3.03 6.13 4.42
CA GLY A 120 -2.03 5.98 5.47
C GLY A 120 -1.65 4.53 5.73
N THR A 121 -0.50 4.32 6.33
CA THR A 121 0.06 3.01 6.66
C THR A 121 0.59 3.05 8.08
N PHE A 122 0.30 2.01 8.85
CA PHE A 122 0.56 1.98 10.28
C PHE A 122 1.01 0.60 10.74
N THR A 123 2.00 0.57 11.64
CA THR A 123 2.55 -0.67 12.20
C THR A 123 1.63 -1.31 13.25
N ARG A 124 0.47 -0.72 13.53
CA ARG A 124 -0.58 -1.18 14.44
C ARG A 124 -1.92 -0.58 13.99
N PRO A 125 -3.05 -1.23 14.30
CA PRO A 125 -4.37 -0.63 14.11
C PRO A 125 -4.46 0.73 14.80
N VAL A 126 -4.80 1.79 14.06
CA VAL A 126 -4.92 3.15 14.59
C VAL A 126 -6.35 3.53 14.97
N GLY A 127 -7.33 2.68 14.62
CA GLY A 127 -8.74 2.88 14.93
C GLY A 127 -9.33 4.01 14.10
N LEU A 128 -10.07 3.64 13.05
CA LEU A 128 -10.74 4.62 12.20
C LEU A 128 -11.74 5.44 13.00
N PRO A 129 -11.81 6.77 12.81
CA PRO A 129 -12.80 7.59 13.50
C PRO A 129 -14.23 7.19 13.09
N PHE A 130 -14.39 6.61 11.89
CA PHE A 130 -15.65 6.10 11.37
C PHE A 130 -15.44 4.83 10.54
N HIS A 131 -16.35 3.86 10.65
CA HIS A 131 -16.50 2.77 9.69
C HIS A 131 -17.70 3.10 8.78
N GLY A 132 -17.47 3.28 7.48
CA GLY A 132 -18.54 3.44 6.48
C GLY A 132 -18.70 4.85 5.90
N ARG A 133 -19.93 5.19 5.50
CA ARG A 133 -20.28 6.44 4.84
C ARG A 133 -20.38 7.59 5.84
N THR A 134 -19.71 8.68 5.52
CA THR A 134 -19.68 9.95 6.24
C THR A 134 -19.98 11.09 5.26
N SER A 135 -20.34 12.26 5.78
CA SER A 135 -20.37 13.46 4.93
C SER A 135 -18.94 13.81 4.49
N LYS A 136 -18.76 14.31 3.26
CA LYS A 136 -17.44 14.66 2.69
C LYS A 136 -16.59 15.54 3.63
N TYR A 137 -17.24 16.44 4.39
CA TYR A 137 -16.57 17.34 5.32
C TYR A 137 -16.08 16.66 6.60
N GLN A 138 -16.80 15.65 7.11
CA GLN A 138 -16.38 14.91 8.31
C GLN A 138 -15.12 14.09 8.04
N LEU A 139 -15.02 13.44 6.88
CA LEU A 139 -13.82 12.70 6.49
C LEU A 139 -12.59 13.60 6.43
N ALA A 140 -12.69 14.71 5.68
CA ALA A 140 -11.59 15.66 5.54
C ALA A 140 -11.16 16.22 6.91
N HIS A 141 -12.14 16.62 7.73
CA HIS A 141 -11.87 17.11 9.07
C HIS A 141 -11.20 16.07 9.96
N SER A 142 -11.63 14.80 9.95
CA SER A 142 -11.00 13.75 10.74
C SER A 142 -9.58 13.41 10.28
N ILE A 143 -9.33 13.42 8.97
CA ILE A 143 -7.98 13.24 8.41
C ILE A 143 -7.06 14.37 8.88
N GLU A 144 -7.53 15.62 8.79
CA GLU A 144 -6.77 16.82 9.20
C GLU A 144 -6.55 16.89 10.71
N ALA A 145 -7.60 16.60 11.50
CA ALA A 145 -7.51 16.62 12.95
C ALA A 145 -6.59 15.50 13.48
N GLY A 146 -6.45 14.40 12.74
CA GLY A 146 -5.60 13.27 13.13
C GLY A 146 -6.08 12.61 14.42
N ILE A 147 -7.39 12.58 14.67
CA ILE A 147 -7.98 12.01 15.89
C ILE A 147 -8.56 10.63 15.57
N SER A 148 -8.23 9.62 16.38
CA SER A 148 -8.80 8.27 16.28
C SER A 148 -10.20 8.18 16.87
N GLN A 149 -10.88 7.04 16.66
CA GLN A 149 -12.18 6.77 17.30
C GLN A 149 -12.18 6.97 18.81
N SER A 150 -11.07 6.64 19.47
CA SER A 150 -10.88 6.76 20.92
C SER A 150 -10.50 8.17 21.39
N GLY A 151 -10.50 9.16 20.49
CA GLY A 151 -10.07 10.53 20.80
C GLY A 151 -8.55 10.71 20.85
N LYS A 152 -7.76 9.67 20.53
CA LYS A 152 -6.30 9.73 20.58
C LYS A 152 -5.77 10.48 19.37
N ILE A 153 -4.86 11.42 19.62
CA ILE A 153 -4.13 12.12 18.55
C ILE A 153 -3.11 11.17 17.91
N ILE A 154 -3.25 10.96 16.61
CA ILE A 154 -2.29 10.30 15.76
C ILE A 154 -1.20 11.32 15.44
N LYS A 155 -0.08 11.23 16.16
CA LYS A 155 1.08 12.11 15.98
C LYS A 155 1.47 12.17 14.50
N GLY A 156 1.41 13.32 13.83
CA GLY A 156 1.73 13.45 12.40
C GLY A 156 0.59 13.08 11.43
N GLY A 157 -0.63 12.90 11.94
CA GLY A 157 -1.84 12.70 11.14
C GLY A 157 -1.96 11.33 10.48
N TYR A 158 -3.01 11.19 9.67
CA TYR A 158 -3.30 9.94 8.95
C TYR A 158 -2.45 9.76 7.68
N ARG A 159 -1.92 10.84 7.09
CA ARG A 159 -1.18 10.83 5.81
C ARG A 159 0.27 10.39 5.96
N LYS A 160 0.47 9.25 6.62
CA LYS A 160 1.78 8.63 6.79
C LYS A 160 1.89 7.42 5.90
N ILE A 161 2.75 7.50 4.90
CA ILE A 161 3.03 6.36 4.02
C ILE A 161 4.38 5.79 4.40
N MET A 162 4.46 4.49 4.60
CA MET A 162 5.65 3.65 4.68
C MET A 162 5.76 2.89 3.37
N THR A 163 6.95 2.43 3.01
CA THR A 163 7.09 1.48 1.90
C THR A 163 6.50 0.11 2.30
N PRO A 164 6.06 -0.73 1.35
CA PRO A 164 5.61 -2.08 1.65
C PRO A 164 6.66 -2.89 2.44
N GLU A 165 7.94 -2.75 2.10
CA GLU A 165 9.05 -3.47 2.74
C GLU A 165 9.30 -3.01 4.18
N GLU A 166 9.14 -1.72 4.47
CA GLU A 166 9.17 -1.22 5.85
C GLU A 166 7.98 -1.76 6.65
N LEU A 167 6.80 -1.79 6.05
CA LEU A 167 5.56 -2.16 6.72
C LEU A 167 5.48 -3.68 6.99
N LEU A 168 5.95 -4.51 6.06
CA LEU A 168 5.92 -5.97 6.17
C LEU A 168 6.76 -6.49 7.35
N LYS A 169 7.74 -5.72 7.83
CA LYS A 169 8.51 -6.03 9.05
C LYS A 169 7.63 -6.13 10.31
N TYR A 170 6.43 -5.53 10.29
CA TYR A 170 5.49 -5.48 11.40
C TYR A 170 4.33 -6.47 11.28
N LYS A 171 4.40 -7.43 10.33
CA LYS A 171 3.36 -8.43 10.05
C LYS A 171 2.80 -9.17 11.29
N ASN A 172 3.60 -9.34 12.34
CA ASN A 172 3.21 -10.04 13.58
C ASN A 172 2.55 -9.15 14.65
N VAL A 173 2.59 -7.82 14.50
CA VAL A 173 2.08 -6.85 15.50
C VAL A 173 0.87 -6.09 14.95
N GLY A 174 0.84 -5.91 13.63
CA GLY A 174 -0.14 -5.15 12.88
C GLY A 174 0.54 -4.46 11.70
N ASN A 175 -0.14 -4.35 10.57
CA ASN A 175 0.37 -3.63 9.41
C ASN A 175 -0.78 -3.04 8.58
N GLU A 176 -1.55 -2.20 9.25
CA GLU A 176 -2.74 -1.57 8.71
C GLU A 176 -2.40 -0.60 7.59
N VAL A 177 -3.14 -0.72 6.50
CA VAL A 177 -3.15 0.21 5.38
C VAL A 177 -4.57 0.76 5.28
N LEU A 178 -4.71 2.06 5.55
CA LEU A 178 -5.96 2.77 5.42
C LEU A 178 -6.15 3.23 3.98
N VAL A 179 -7.31 2.94 3.43
CA VAL A 179 -7.61 3.10 2.01
C VAL A 179 -8.92 3.86 1.85
N ILE A 180 -8.94 4.79 0.91
CA ILE A 180 -10.17 5.47 0.48
C ILE A 180 -10.78 4.68 -0.67
N GLY A 181 -12.00 4.19 -0.45
CA GLY A 181 -12.72 3.39 -1.44
C GLY A 181 -13.41 4.24 -2.50
N ARG A 182 -13.96 5.39 -2.09
CA ARG A 182 -14.68 6.29 -3.00
C ARG A 182 -13.79 6.85 -4.11
N PRO A 183 -14.11 6.63 -5.40
CA PRO A 183 -13.36 7.21 -6.53
C PRO A 183 -13.54 8.73 -6.62
N ASN A 184 -12.65 9.40 -7.36
CA ASN A 184 -12.67 10.84 -7.61
C ASN A 184 -12.54 11.71 -6.33
N THR A 185 -11.95 11.17 -5.27
CA THR A 185 -11.69 11.87 -4.01
C THR A 185 -10.25 12.39 -3.98
N HIS A 186 -10.04 13.61 -3.51
CA HIS A 186 -8.70 14.16 -3.35
C HIS A 186 -8.14 13.84 -1.96
N VAL A 187 -7.12 12.97 -1.93
CA VAL A 187 -6.35 12.64 -0.72
C VAL A 187 -4.94 13.21 -0.85
N HIS A 188 -4.36 13.00 -2.01
CA HIS A 188 -3.07 13.52 -2.46
C HIS A 188 -3.29 14.43 -3.67
N PHE A 189 -2.27 14.60 -4.50
CA PHE A 189 -2.39 15.34 -5.77
C PHE A 189 -3.32 14.62 -6.76
N ALA A 190 -3.15 13.30 -6.93
CA ALA A 190 -4.03 12.51 -7.76
C ALA A 190 -5.36 12.17 -7.06
N GLN A 191 -6.45 12.14 -7.83
CA GLN A 191 -7.76 11.67 -7.35
C GLN A 191 -7.76 10.16 -7.18
N THR A 192 -8.47 9.62 -6.19
CA THR A 192 -8.68 8.18 -6.03
C THR A 192 -9.33 7.54 -7.25
N ARG A 193 -9.05 6.25 -7.49
CA ARG A 193 -9.64 5.45 -8.57
C ARG A 193 -10.53 4.35 -8.00
N LYS A 194 -11.30 3.71 -8.89
CA LYS A 194 -12.00 2.46 -8.56
C LYS A 194 -10.98 1.41 -8.07
N ILE A 195 -11.37 0.65 -7.05
CA ILE A 195 -10.61 -0.48 -6.51
C ILE A 195 -11.28 -1.74 -7.02
N ASN A 196 -10.48 -2.66 -7.58
CA ASN A 196 -10.99 -3.95 -8.03
C ASN A 196 -10.77 -5.02 -6.96
N VAL A 197 -11.63 -6.03 -6.95
CA VAL A 197 -11.45 -7.21 -6.09
C VAL A 197 -10.92 -8.35 -6.95
N LYS A 198 -9.65 -8.73 -6.76
CA LYS A 198 -8.97 -9.77 -7.57
C LYS A 198 -9.36 -11.19 -7.17
N GLY A 199 -9.68 -11.39 -5.90
CA GLY A 199 -9.97 -12.72 -5.39
C GLY A 199 -10.23 -12.73 -3.90
N VAL A 200 -10.23 -13.94 -3.35
CA VAL A 200 -10.43 -14.20 -1.94
C VAL A 200 -9.27 -15.07 -1.45
N VAL A 201 -8.64 -14.67 -0.35
CA VAL A 201 -7.68 -15.50 0.37
C VAL A 201 -8.37 -16.18 1.54
N ILE A 202 -8.07 -17.47 1.75
CA ILE A 202 -8.36 -18.18 2.99
C ILE A 202 -7.05 -18.47 3.72
N VAL A 203 -6.97 -18.07 4.98
CA VAL A 203 -5.86 -18.41 5.88
C VAL A 203 -6.30 -19.59 6.74
N ASN A 204 -5.64 -20.74 6.58
CA ASN A 204 -6.04 -21.96 7.25
C ASN A 204 -6.16 -21.81 8.77
N ARG A 205 -7.24 -22.36 9.32
CA ARG A 205 -7.50 -22.44 10.76
C ARG A 205 -7.46 -23.90 11.19
N ASN A 206 -6.87 -24.16 12.36
CA ASN A 206 -6.89 -25.50 12.99
C ASN A 206 -8.27 -25.90 13.54
N ASP A 207 -9.25 -24.98 13.51
CA ASP A 207 -10.59 -25.12 14.04
C ASP A 207 -11.56 -25.47 12.90
N SER A 208 -12.10 -26.69 12.92
CA SER A 208 -12.92 -27.25 11.84
C SER A 208 -14.28 -26.57 11.69
N GLU A 209 -14.88 -26.09 12.78
CA GLU A 209 -16.16 -25.36 12.72
C GLU A 209 -15.95 -24.01 12.03
N LYS A 210 -14.91 -23.28 12.43
CA LYS A 210 -14.55 -22.00 11.82
C LYS A 210 -14.15 -22.13 10.36
N LEU A 211 -13.45 -23.22 10.02
CA LEU A 211 -13.12 -23.50 8.63
C LEU A 211 -14.38 -23.72 7.78
N ARG A 212 -15.39 -24.40 8.32
CA ARG A 212 -16.69 -24.57 7.66
C ARG A 212 -17.41 -23.23 7.46
N GLU A 213 -17.37 -22.34 8.46
CA GLU A 213 -17.90 -20.98 8.33
C GLU A 213 -17.18 -20.19 7.25
N ASP A 214 -15.85 -20.29 7.18
CA ASP A 214 -15.03 -19.61 6.17
C ASP A 214 -15.38 -20.12 4.76
N PHE A 215 -15.54 -21.43 4.56
CA PHE A 215 -16.00 -21.99 3.28
C PHE A 215 -17.43 -21.55 2.91
N ASN A 216 -18.34 -21.48 3.88
CA ASN A 216 -19.69 -20.96 3.66
C ASN A 216 -19.65 -19.48 3.25
N LEU A 217 -18.83 -18.68 3.92
CA LEU A 217 -18.62 -17.27 3.57
C LEU A 217 -18.07 -17.13 2.15
N ILE A 218 -17.03 -17.89 1.78
CA ILE A 218 -16.47 -17.87 0.41
C ILE A 218 -17.54 -18.22 -0.61
N ARG A 219 -18.36 -19.24 -0.34
CA ARG A 219 -19.48 -19.60 -1.22
C ARG A 219 -20.45 -18.43 -1.40
N LEU A 220 -20.83 -17.75 -0.31
CA LEU A 220 -21.75 -16.61 -0.37
C LEU A 220 -21.12 -15.40 -1.08
N LEU A 221 -19.84 -15.10 -0.83
CA LEU A 221 -19.10 -14.06 -1.54
C LEU A 221 -19.07 -14.32 -3.04
N ARG A 222 -18.87 -15.57 -3.46
CA ARG A 222 -18.89 -15.96 -4.88
C ARG A 222 -20.27 -15.90 -5.53
N VAL A 223 -21.36 -15.98 -4.76
CA VAL A 223 -22.71 -15.71 -5.30
C VAL A 223 -22.81 -14.25 -5.74
N GLN A 224 -22.32 -13.32 -4.92
CA GLN A 224 -22.34 -11.89 -5.25
C GLN A 224 -21.21 -11.49 -6.21
N ASN A 225 -20.15 -12.29 -6.31
CA ASN A 225 -18.96 -12.01 -7.12
C ASN A 225 -18.53 -13.28 -7.88
N PRO A 226 -19.25 -13.68 -8.94
CA PRO A 226 -19.10 -14.99 -9.60
C PRO A 226 -17.72 -15.24 -10.23
N GLY A 227 -16.93 -14.19 -10.46
CA GLY A 227 -15.59 -14.27 -11.02
C GLY A 227 -14.45 -14.33 -10.00
N LEU A 228 -14.71 -14.31 -8.69
CA LEU A 228 -13.62 -14.29 -7.70
C LEU A 228 -12.86 -15.62 -7.67
N GLU A 229 -11.55 -15.51 -7.89
CA GLU A 229 -10.60 -16.58 -7.64
C GLU A 229 -10.39 -16.81 -6.14
N VAL A 230 -10.06 -18.04 -5.75
CA VAL A 230 -9.83 -18.41 -4.34
C VAL A 230 -8.40 -18.87 -4.18
N TYR A 231 -7.67 -18.21 -3.29
CA TYR A 231 -6.27 -18.47 -2.95
C TYR A 231 -6.23 -19.12 -1.57
N SER A 232 -5.61 -20.29 -1.47
CA SER A 232 -5.41 -20.98 -0.20
C SER A 232 -4.00 -20.73 0.31
N MET A 233 -3.88 -20.28 1.57
CA MET A 233 -2.61 -20.04 2.26
C MET A 233 -2.47 -20.88 3.52
#